data_AF-D2HMW8-F1
#
_entry.id   AF-D2HMW8-F1
#
_cell.length_a   1.000
_cell.length_b   1.000
_cell.length_c   1.000
_cell.angle_alpha   90.00
_cell.angle_beta   90.00
_cell.angle_gamma   90.00
#
_symmetry.space_group_name_H-M   'P 1'
#
loop_
_entity.id
_entity.type
_entity.pdbx_description
1 polymer ?
#
loop_
_entity_poly.entity_id
_entity_poly.type
_entity_poly.pdbx_seq_one_letter_code
_entity_poly.pdbx_strand_id
1 'polypeptide(L)'
;QAIRCTLVNCTCECFQPGKINLRTCDQCKHGWVAHALDKLSTQHLYHPTQVEIVQSNVVFDISSLMLYGTQAVPVRLKILLDRLFSVLKQEEVLHILHGLGWTLRDYVRGYILQ
;
A
#
# COMPACT_ATOMS: atom_id res chain seq x y z
N GLN A 1 8.37 10.38 -5.14
CA GLN A 1 9.67 10.04 -4.51
C GLN A 1 9.95 8.57 -4.79
N ALA A 2 11.19 8.20 -5.13
CA ALA A 2 11.57 6.80 -5.31
C ALA A 2 11.46 6.03 -4.00
N ILE A 3 11.14 4.73 -4.08
CA ILE A 3 10.97 3.83 -2.93
C ILE A 3 12.11 2.81 -2.96
N ARG A 4 13.07 2.96 -2.05
CA ARG A 4 14.27 2.09 -1.98
C ARG A 4 13.96 0.76 -1.28
N CYS A 5 14.79 -0.23 -1.54
CA CYS A 5 14.71 -1.52 -0.85
C CYS A 5 15.27 -1.37 0.57
N THR A 6 14.57 -1.95 1.56
CA THR A 6 14.98 -1.97 2.97
C THR A 6 15.65 -3.28 3.39
N LEU A 7 15.78 -4.24 2.48
CA LEU A 7 16.42 -5.53 2.76
C LEU A 7 17.93 -5.35 2.95
N VAL A 8 18.48 -6.02 3.97
CA VAL A 8 19.91 -5.92 4.34
C VAL A 8 20.80 -6.28 3.14
N ASN A 9 21.85 -5.48 2.91
CA ASN A 9 22.79 -5.61 1.77
C ASN A 9 22.18 -5.38 0.38
N CYS A 10 20.96 -4.83 0.27
CA CYS A 10 20.41 -4.40 -1.02
C CYS A 10 20.67 -2.90 -1.25
N THR A 11 21.15 -2.55 -2.44
CA THR A 11 21.43 -1.15 -2.86
C THR A 11 20.38 -0.61 -3.84
N CYS A 12 19.24 -1.30 -4.01
CA CYS A 12 18.21 -0.89 -4.95
C CYS A 12 17.49 0.39 -4.48
N GLU A 13 17.62 1.47 -5.24
CA GLU A 13 17.11 2.80 -4.87
C GLU A 13 15.65 3.05 -5.30
N CYS A 14 15.12 2.23 -6.21
CA CYS A 14 13.80 2.44 -6.77
C CYS A 14 13.12 1.12 -7.12
N PHE A 15 11.92 0.92 -6.56
CA PHE A 15 11.05 -0.18 -6.96
C PHE A 15 10.66 -0.06 -8.44
N GLN A 16 10.90 -1.13 -9.20
CA GLN A 16 10.42 -1.27 -10.58
C GLN A 16 9.56 -2.53 -10.67
N PRO A 17 8.24 -2.45 -10.90
CA PRO A 17 7.40 -3.63 -10.93
C PRO A 17 7.79 -4.58 -12.08
N GLY A 18 7.90 -5.87 -11.79
CA GLY A 18 8.10 -6.90 -12.79
C GLY A 18 6.89 -7.04 -13.72
N LYS A 19 7.13 -7.43 -14.98
CA LYS A 19 6.07 -7.56 -16.01
C LYS A 19 5.01 -8.62 -15.68
N ILE A 20 5.42 -9.71 -15.04
CA ILE A 20 4.55 -10.85 -14.71
C ILE A 20 4.11 -10.78 -13.25
N ASN A 21 5.05 -10.51 -12.34
CA ASN A 21 4.79 -10.37 -10.93
C ASN A 21 4.97 -8.90 -10.51
N LEU A 22 3.87 -8.16 -10.51
CA LEU A 22 3.84 -6.73 -10.18
C LEU A 22 4.35 -6.44 -8.76
N ARG A 23 4.34 -7.43 -7.86
CA ARG A 23 4.82 -7.29 -6.47
C ARG A 23 6.27 -7.74 -6.31
N THR A 24 7.01 -7.93 -7.40
CA THR A 24 8.44 -8.24 -7.37
C THR A 24 9.20 -7.15 -8.12
N CYS A 25 10.25 -6.62 -7.50
CA CYS A 25 11.12 -5.62 -8.12
C CYS A 25 11.92 -6.26 -9.25
N ASP A 26 11.93 -5.66 -10.44
CA ASP A 26 12.67 -6.18 -11.58
C ASP A 26 14.19 -6.00 -11.43
N GLN A 27 14.64 -5.04 -10.61
CA GLN A 27 16.07 -4.78 -10.38
C GLN A 27 16.68 -5.73 -9.34
N CYS A 28 16.13 -5.78 -8.11
CA CYS A 28 16.71 -6.58 -7.02
C CYS A 28 16.00 -7.91 -6.76
N LYS A 29 14.89 -8.19 -7.46
CA LYS A 29 14.05 -9.39 -7.29
C LYS A 29 13.41 -9.55 -5.90
N HIS A 30 13.49 -8.54 -5.03
CA HIS A 30 12.77 -8.53 -3.76
C HIS A 30 11.29 -8.16 -3.91
N GLY A 31 10.49 -8.60 -2.95
CA GLY A 31 9.06 -8.32 -2.92
C GLY A 31 8.73 -6.86 -2.59
N TRP A 32 7.54 -6.43 -3.00
CA TRP A 32 6.99 -5.09 -2.78
C TRP A 32 7.08 -4.65 -1.31
N VAL A 33 6.83 -5.55 -0.36
CA VAL A 33 6.90 -5.22 1.08
C VAL A 33 8.28 -4.69 1.47
N ALA A 34 9.37 -5.25 0.95
CA ALA A 34 10.72 -4.79 1.23
C ALA A 34 10.97 -3.35 0.73
N HIS A 35 10.21 -2.89 -0.26
CA HIS A 35 10.26 -1.50 -0.72
C HIS A 35 9.26 -0.62 0.04
N ALA A 36 8.01 -1.03 0.16
CA ALA A 36 6.95 -0.26 0.83
C ALA A 36 7.30 0.15 2.26
N LEU A 37 8.09 -0.67 2.97
CA LEU A 37 8.57 -0.34 4.32
C LEU A 37 9.45 0.91 4.39
N ASP A 38 10.08 1.34 3.30
CA ASP A 38 10.85 2.59 3.24
C ASP A 38 9.99 3.82 3.55
N LYS A 39 8.72 3.80 3.11
CA LYS A 39 7.75 4.85 3.37
C LYS A 39 7.14 4.79 4.77
N LEU A 40 6.92 3.59 5.29
CA LEU A 40 6.32 3.39 6.60
C LEU A 40 7.30 3.60 7.77
N SER A 41 8.58 3.25 7.57
CA SER A 41 9.58 3.25 8.64
C SER A 41 10.06 4.65 9.05
N THR A 42 9.68 5.70 8.32
CA THR A 42 10.28 7.03 8.47
C THR A 42 9.49 8.02 9.33
N GLN A 43 8.24 7.73 9.75
CA GLN A 43 7.41 8.77 10.40
C GLN A 43 6.65 8.41 11.70
N HIS A 44 6.33 7.15 12.01
CA HIS A 44 5.28 6.88 13.04
C HIS A 44 5.67 6.09 14.30
N LEU A 45 6.93 5.67 14.48
CA LEU A 45 7.29 4.79 15.61
C LEU A 45 7.74 5.52 16.89
N TYR A 46 7.79 6.86 16.90
CA TYR A 46 8.42 7.65 17.98
C TYR A 46 7.55 8.76 18.60
N HIS A 47 6.21 8.65 18.60
CA HIS A 47 5.36 9.56 19.39
C HIS A 47 4.29 8.80 20.19
N PRO A 48 4.54 8.46 21.48
CA PRO A 48 3.68 7.55 22.23
C PRO A 48 2.33 8.13 22.73
N THR A 49 1.98 9.39 22.46
CA THR A 49 0.91 10.06 23.25
C THR A 49 -0.02 11.03 22.50
N GLN A 50 -0.01 11.09 21.17
CA GLN A 50 -1.01 11.90 20.44
C GLN A 50 -1.87 11.02 19.54
N VAL A 51 -3.19 11.21 19.64
CA VAL A 51 -4.13 10.77 18.62
C VAL A 51 -3.79 11.56 17.36
N GLU A 52 -2.91 11.01 16.51
CA GLU A 52 -2.50 11.68 15.29
C GLU A 52 -3.68 11.79 14.33
N ILE A 53 -3.83 12.96 13.72
CA ILE A 53 -4.73 13.15 12.59
C ILE A 53 -4.24 12.19 11.50
N VAL A 54 -5.06 11.21 11.15
CA VAL A 54 -4.72 10.24 10.11
C VAL A 54 -4.60 10.98 8.79
N GLN A 55 -3.37 11.13 8.30
CA GLN A 55 -3.11 11.76 7.02
C GLN A 55 -3.33 10.73 5.88
N SER A 56 -3.92 11.18 4.78
CA SER A 56 -4.34 10.32 3.67
C SER A 56 -3.17 9.65 2.93
N ASN A 57 -1.96 10.21 3.03
CA ASN A 57 -0.71 9.59 2.59
C ASN A 57 -0.36 8.32 3.39
N VAL A 58 -0.52 8.33 4.72
CA VAL A 58 -0.23 7.17 5.57
C VAL A 58 -1.22 6.05 5.26
N VAL A 59 -2.49 6.40 5.07
CA VAL A 59 -3.52 5.43 4.65
C VAL A 59 -3.22 4.87 3.27
N PHE A 60 -2.75 5.69 2.34
CA PHE A 60 -2.30 5.22 1.03
C PHE A 60 -1.13 4.22 1.17
N ASP A 61 -0.11 4.55 1.95
CA ASP A 61 1.07 3.70 2.14
C ASP A 61 0.69 2.34 2.75
N ILE A 62 -0.17 2.32 3.77
CA ILE A 62 -0.68 1.06 4.37
C ILE A 62 -1.54 0.28 3.36
N SER A 63 -2.45 0.96 2.66
CA SER A 63 -3.33 0.34 1.66
C SER A 63 -2.56 -0.30 0.52
N SER A 64 -1.44 0.34 0.11
CA SER A 64 -0.57 -0.17 -0.93
C SER A 64 0.04 -1.54 -0.60
N LEU A 65 0.26 -1.86 0.68
CA LEU A 65 0.74 -3.19 1.10
C LEU A 65 -0.23 -4.30 0.71
N MET A 66 -1.53 -4.00 0.76
CA MET A 66 -2.62 -4.95 0.67
C MET A 66 -3.22 -5.01 -0.73
N LEU A 67 -3.29 -3.88 -1.44
CA LEU A 67 -3.99 -3.77 -2.72
C LEU A 67 -3.07 -3.77 -3.95
N TYR A 68 -1.84 -3.24 -3.84
CA TYR A 68 -0.98 -3.05 -5.00
C TYR A 68 -0.65 -4.38 -5.71
N GLY A 69 -1.02 -4.45 -7.00
CA GLY A 69 -0.76 -5.62 -7.85
C GLY A 69 -1.53 -6.88 -7.44
N THR A 70 -2.55 -6.76 -6.60
CA THR A 70 -3.44 -7.87 -6.22
C THR A 70 -4.74 -7.82 -7.01
N GLN A 71 -5.40 -8.98 -7.17
CA GLN A 71 -6.68 -9.10 -7.88
C GLN A 71 -7.85 -9.44 -6.95
N ALA A 72 -7.56 -9.81 -5.71
CA ALA A 72 -8.54 -10.14 -4.68
C ALA A 72 -7.98 -9.82 -3.30
N VAL A 73 -8.84 -9.39 -2.38
CA VAL A 73 -8.49 -9.02 -1.01
C VAL A 73 -9.02 -10.10 -0.05
N PRO A 74 -8.15 -10.79 0.71
CA PRO A 74 -8.59 -11.70 1.76
C PRO A 74 -9.51 -11.01 2.77
N VAL A 75 -10.53 -11.71 3.26
CA VAL A 75 -11.58 -11.15 4.15
C VAL A 75 -10.99 -10.39 5.35
N ARG A 76 -9.97 -10.95 6.01
CA ARG A 76 -9.31 -10.30 7.16
C ARG A 76 -8.64 -8.97 6.77
N LEU A 77 -8.00 -8.93 5.60
CA LEU A 77 -7.39 -7.72 5.08
C LEU A 77 -8.45 -6.69 4.68
N LYS A 78 -9.57 -7.14 4.10
CA LYS A 78 -10.70 -6.26 3.75
C LYS A 78 -11.30 -5.56 4.98
N ILE A 79 -11.49 -6.31 6.08
CA ILE A 79 -11.99 -5.74 7.34
C ILE A 79 -11.06 -4.65 7.87
N LEU A 80 -9.74 -4.86 7.80
CA LEU A 80 -8.76 -3.87 8.23
C LEU A 80 -8.79 -2.62 7.34
N LEU A 81 -8.89 -2.79 6.02
CA LEU A 81 -9.04 -1.67 5.08
C LEU A 81 -10.34 -0.89 5.32
N ASP A 82 -11.44 -1.57 5.66
CA ASP A 82 -12.71 -0.90 5.97
C ASP A 82 -12.59 0.01 7.19
N ARG A 83 -11.88 -0.45 8.23
CA ARG A 83 -11.58 0.38 9.40
C ARG A 83 -10.67 1.56 9.03
N LEU A 84 -9.67 1.32 8.21
CA LEU A 84 -8.73 2.35 7.77
C LEU A 84 -9.38 3.42 6.88
N PHE A 85 -10.30 3.04 5.99
CA PHE A 85 -11.01 3.98 5.13
C PHE A 85 -12.16 4.70 5.84
N SER A 86 -12.67 4.17 6.96
CA SER A 86 -13.76 4.80 7.72
C SER A 86 -13.42 6.17 8.32
N VAL A 87 -12.12 6.49 8.43
CA VAL A 87 -11.63 7.77 8.95
C VAL A 87 -11.30 8.78 7.85
N LEU A 88 -11.50 8.42 6.58
CA LEU A 88 -11.24 9.28 5.41
C LEU A 88 -12.55 9.76 4.77
N LYS A 89 -12.46 10.88 4.03
CA LYS A 89 -13.56 11.31 3.16
C LYS A 89 -13.66 10.37 1.95
N GLN A 90 -14.87 10.25 1.40
CA GLN A 90 -15.12 9.38 0.25
C GLN A 90 -14.20 9.69 -0.95
N GLU A 91 -13.95 10.96 -1.24
CA GLU A 91 -13.07 11.38 -2.34
C GLU A 91 -11.62 10.90 -2.15
N GLU A 92 -11.14 10.88 -0.90
CA GLU A 92 -9.80 10.40 -0.56
C GLU A 92 -9.70 8.89 -0.74
N VAL A 93 -10.73 8.14 -0.29
CA VAL A 93 -10.82 6.70 -0.53
C VAL A 93 -10.81 6.38 -2.02
N LEU A 94 -11.60 7.11 -2.81
CA LEU A 94 -11.62 6.95 -4.27
C LEU A 94 -10.25 7.21 -4.88
N HIS A 95 -9.59 8.30 -4.49
CA HIS A 95 -8.26 8.64 -5.00
C HIS A 95 -7.23 7.54 -4.67
N ILE A 96 -7.24 6.99 -3.45
CA ILE A 96 -6.36 5.90 -3.04
C ILE A 96 -6.62 4.64 -3.87
N LEU A 97 -7.89 4.23 -4.02
CA LEU A 97 -8.26 3.05 -4.80
C LEU A 97 -7.82 3.20 -6.26
N HIS A 98 -8.11 4.34 -6.89
CA HIS A 98 -7.71 4.61 -8.27
C HIS A 98 -6.19 4.58 -8.45
N GLY A 99 -5.43 5.17 -7.53
CA GLY A 99 -3.96 5.13 -7.55
C GLY A 99 -3.38 3.72 -7.43
N LEU A 100 -4.13 2.76 -6.90
CA LEU A 100 -3.74 1.36 -6.74
C LEU A 100 -4.33 0.44 -7.82
N GLY A 101 -5.07 1.00 -8.80
CA GLY A 101 -5.69 0.25 -9.89
C GLY A 101 -7.01 -0.43 -9.53
N TRP A 102 -7.66 0.00 -8.44
CA TRP A 102 -8.96 -0.53 -7.99
C TRP A 102 -10.08 0.49 -8.22
N THR A 103 -11.27 0.04 -8.59
CA THR A 103 -12.48 0.85 -8.48
C THR A 103 -13.17 0.66 -7.13
N LEU A 104 -14.08 1.56 -6.76
CA LEU A 104 -14.94 1.36 -5.58
C LEU A 104 -15.74 0.07 -5.67
N ARG A 105 -16.21 -0.31 -6.87
CA ARG A 105 -16.98 -1.55 -7.07
C ARG A 105 -16.12 -2.78 -6.86
N ASP A 106 -14.87 -2.77 -7.31
CA ASP A 106 -13.91 -3.85 -7.04
C ASP A 106 -13.65 -3.98 -5.55
N TYR A 107 -13.42 -2.85 -4.87
CA TYR A 107 -13.17 -2.83 -3.43
C TYR A 107 -14.35 -3.38 -2.63
N VAL A 108 -15.57 -2.89 -2.88
CA VAL A 108 -16.79 -3.36 -2.18
C VAL A 108 -17.00 -4.86 -2.36
N ARG A 109 -16.75 -5.37 -3.56
CA ARG A 109 -16.87 -6.79 -3.89
C ARG A 109 -15.70 -7.65 -3.38
N GLY A 110 -14.53 -7.05 -3.16
CA GLY A 110 -13.32 -7.70 -2.67
C GLY A 110 -12.42 -8.32 -3.75
N TYR A 111 -12.71 -8.12 -5.04
CA TYR A 111 -11.86 -8.57 -6.16
C TYR A 111 -12.08 -7.72 -7.41
N ILE A 112 -11.19 -7.81 -8.39
CA ILE A 112 -11.29 -7.14 -9.69
C ILE A 112 -12.01 -8.07 -10.69
N LEU A 113 -12.99 -7.55 -11.42
CA LEU A 113 -13.66 -8.28 -12.51
C LEU A 113 -12.85 -8.09 -13.80
N GLN A 114 -12.55 -9.18 -14.49
CA GLN A 114 -11.91 -9.17 -15.81
C GLN A 114 -12.95 -9.00 -16.92
#